data_AF-A0A7M7HF62-F1
#
_entry.id   AF-A0A7M7HF62-F1
#
_cell.length_a   1.000
_cell.length_b   1.000
_cell.length_c   1.000
_cell.angle_alpha   90.00
_cell.angle_beta   90.00
_cell.angle_gamma   90.00
#
_symmetry.space_group_name_H-M   'P 1'
#
loop_
_entity.id
_entity.type
_entity.pdbx_description
1 polymer ?
#
loop_
_entity_poly.entity_id
_entity_poly.type
_entity_poly.pdbx_seq_one_letter_code
_entity_poly.pdbx_strand_id
1 'polypeptide(L)'
;MEHEIGWPILHSVKSRDKRLSKGPLVDGFCVLENNEKVVLQSHGYYWHGCVRCYTDGRDLPIVNGESMDERYERTLRVSGKIRRHRYRLIEKRECDFDREYSENEQMMTYIKEVTKDWHTPLNPPDAFFGGRTGNTIKSYNICKNEKIKYVDVCSLYRTFANAGRYPVGDPKLYVGEVECARIVGPDNNISQIDGLLMCEVLPLRNLYLPILPVKMHNKLLFPLCRSYAASMCQEDCKHEVVNARIFVGTWVADELRNA
;
A
#
# COMPACT_ATOMS: atom_id res chain seq x y z
N MET A 1 -4.49 16.21 16.59
CA MET A 1 -4.84 15.25 17.66
C MET A 1 -3.69 14.34 18.04
N GLU A 2 -3.33 13.28 17.31
CA GLU A 2 -2.27 12.34 17.77
C GLU A 2 -0.95 13.05 18.17
N HIS A 3 -0.54 14.04 17.39
CA HIS A 3 0.58 14.93 17.71
C HIS A 3 0.40 15.77 18.99
N GLU A 4 -0.82 16.23 19.26
CA GLU A 4 -1.11 17.15 20.36
C GLU A 4 -1.36 16.42 21.68
N ILE A 5 -1.94 15.22 21.61
CA ILE A 5 -2.38 14.47 22.79
C ILE A 5 -1.58 13.17 23.02
N GLY A 6 -0.75 12.73 22.06
CA GLY A 6 0.10 11.55 22.18
C GLY A 6 -0.64 10.20 22.13
N TRP A 7 -1.96 10.20 21.89
CA TRP A 7 -2.78 8.98 21.88
C TRP A 7 -2.87 8.35 20.49
N PRO A 8 -2.57 7.05 20.35
CA PRO A 8 -2.61 6.37 19.07
C PRO A 8 -4.03 6.32 18.51
N ILE A 9 -4.17 6.71 17.24
CA ILE A 9 -5.45 6.66 16.52
C ILE A 9 -5.48 5.41 15.64
N LEU A 10 -6.57 4.64 15.73
CA LEU A 10 -6.87 3.57 14.79
C LEU A 10 -7.54 4.17 13.55
N HIS A 11 -6.84 4.17 12.42
CA HIS A 11 -7.32 4.61 11.10
C HIS A 11 -6.70 3.76 9.99
N SER A 12 -7.25 3.82 8.78
CA SER A 12 -6.85 3.03 7.58
C SER A 12 -5.35 2.98 7.26
N VAL A 13 -4.59 4.03 7.58
CA VAL A 13 -3.15 4.10 7.26
C VAL A 13 -2.29 3.35 8.27
N LYS A 14 -2.69 3.29 9.55
CA LYS A 14 -1.97 2.54 10.60
C LYS A 14 -2.54 1.16 10.86
N SER A 15 -3.82 0.96 10.55
CA SER A 15 -4.57 -0.26 10.83
C SER A 15 -5.82 -0.31 9.95
N ARG A 16 -6.80 -1.14 10.29
CA ARG A 16 -8.10 -1.13 9.63
C ARG A 16 -8.99 -0.02 10.20
N ASP A 17 -9.83 0.57 9.35
CA ASP A 17 -10.92 1.43 9.82
C ASP A 17 -11.77 0.69 10.87
N LYS A 18 -12.10 1.39 11.96
CA LYS A 18 -12.81 0.77 13.08
C LYS A 18 -14.30 0.72 12.77
N ARG A 19 -14.89 -0.49 12.79
CA ARG A 19 -16.35 -0.62 12.88
C ARG A 19 -16.78 -0.54 14.34
N LEU A 20 -17.66 0.41 14.65
CA LEU A 20 -18.23 0.53 16.00
C LEU A 20 -19.19 -0.65 16.26
N SER A 21 -19.23 -1.18 17.49
CA SER A 21 -19.98 -2.40 17.84
C SER A 21 -21.48 -2.32 17.54
N LYS A 22 -22.05 -1.12 17.48
CA LYS A 22 -23.44 -0.85 17.06
C LYS A 22 -23.53 0.33 16.09
N GLY A 23 -22.51 0.55 15.26
CA GLY A 23 -22.39 1.76 14.46
C GLY A 23 -21.73 1.55 13.09
N PRO A 24 -21.49 2.64 12.37
CA PRO A 24 -20.83 2.61 11.08
C PRO A 24 -19.34 2.27 11.21
N LEU A 25 -18.70 2.10 10.07
CA LEU A 25 -17.24 2.23 9.94
C LEU A 25 -16.88 3.71 10.18
N VAL A 26 -15.75 3.99 10.83
CA VAL A 26 -15.30 5.36 11.11
C VAL A 26 -13.85 5.57 10.68
N ASP A 27 -13.52 6.79 10.29
CA ASP A 27 -12.20 7.19 9.76
C ASP A 27 -11.10 7.15 10.84
N GLY A 28 -11.46 7.44 12.10
CA GLY A 28 -10.52 7.36 13.22
C GLY A 28 -11.20 6.98 14.52
N PHE A 29 -10.52 6.17 15.33
CA PHE A 29 -10.99 5.79 16.66
C PHE A 29 -9.83 5.74 17.66
N CYS A 30 -9.99 6.36 18.81
CA CYS A 30 -9.06 6.21 19.93
C CYS A 30 -9.80 6.10 21.26
N VAL A 31 -9.12 5.51 22.25
CA VAL A 31 -9.56 5.46 23.64
C VAL A 31 -8.52 6.22 24.44
N LEU A 32 -8.96 7.29 25.09
CA LEU A 32 -8.11 8.11 25.94
C LEU A 32 -7.85 7.41 27.29
N GLU A 33 -6.86 7.88 28.03
CA GLU A 33 -6.47 7.38 29.36
C GLU A 33 -7.65 7.30 30.35
N ASN A 34 -8.57 8.27 30.28
CA ASN A 34 -9.77 8.33 31.10
C ASN A 34 -10.91 7.39 30.62
N ASN A 35 -10.61 6.44 29.73
CA ASN A 35 -11.55 5.55 29.05
C ASN A 35 -12.60 6.24 28.16
N GLU A 36 -12.43 7.53 27.85
CA GLU A 36 -13.27 8.21 26.87
C GLU A 36 -12.99 7.67 25.46
N LYS A 37 -14.05 7.27 24.76
CA LYS A 37 -13.97 6.76 23.39
C LYS A 37 -14.22 7.90 22.41
N VAL A 38 -13.19 8.28 21.67
CA VAL A 38 -13.22 9.36 20.69
C VAL A 38 -13.33 8.77 19.29
N VAL A 39 -14.24 9.32 18.50
CA VAL A 39 -14.43 9.01 17.09
C VAL A 39 -14.09 10.24 16.27
N LEU A 40 -13.27 10.06 15.23
CA LEU A 40 -12.91 11.08 14.27
C LEU A 40 -13.62 10.79 12.94
N GLN A 41 -14.22 11.81 12.35
CA GLN A 41 -14.88 11.73 11.04
C GLN A 41 -14.41 12.87 10.14
N SER A 42 -13.96 12.53 8.94
CA SER A 42 -13.63 13.49 7.88
C SER A 42 -14.73 13.50 6.82
N HIS A 43 -15.39 14.64 6.67
CA HIS A 43 -16.53 14.80 5.78
C HIS A 43 -16.11 15.47 4.47
N GLY A 44 -15.87 14.64 3.44
CA GLY A 44 -15.63 15.11 2.07
C GLY A 44 -16.83 15.91 1.52
N TYR A 45 -16.58 17.03 0.85
CA TYR A 45 -17.63 18.00 0.51
C TYR A 45 -18.75 17.41 -0.35
N TYR A 46 -18.39 16.56 -1.32
CA TYR A 46 -19.32 15.95 -2.28
C TYR A 46 -20.06 14.75 -1.65
N TRP A 47 -19.32 13.87 -0.98
CA TRP A 47 -19.86 12.63 -0.44
C TRP A 47 -20.76 12.83 0.78
N HIS A 48 -20.52 13.89 1.54
CA HIS A 48 -21.23 14.21 2.79
C HIS A 48 -22.14 15.44 2.66
N GLY A 49 -22.42 15.91 1.44
CA GLY A 49 -23.45 16.91 1.18
C GLY A 49 -23.16 18.29 1.77
N CYS A 50 -21.93 18.82 1.66
CA CYS A 50 -21.56 20.08 2.32
C CYS A 50 -22.45 21.26 1.89
N VAL A 51 -23.15 21.85 2.86
CA VAL A 51 -24.07 23.00 2.67
C VAL A 51 -23.38 24.31 2.29
N ARG A 52 -22.07 24.41 2.51
CA ARG A 52 -21.27 25.61 2.17
C ARG A 52 -20.66 25.54 0.78
N CYS A 53 -20.34 24.34 0.30
CA CYS A 53 -19.69 24.14 -1.01
C CYS A 53 -20.69 23.96 -2.14
N TYR A 54 -21.90 23.48 -1.83
CA TYR A 54 -22.98 23.29 -2.80
C TYR A 54 -24.22 23.99 -2.28
N THR A 55 -24.58 25.11 -2.89
CA THR A 55 -25.71 25.95 -2.47
C THR A 55 -26.96 25.72 -3.29
N ASP A 56 -26.81 25.36 -4.57
CA ASP A 56 -27.90 25.31 -5.53
C ASP A 56 -28.28 23.88 -5.93
N GLY A 57 -29.56 23.66 -6.22
CA GLY A 57 -30.08 22.38 -6.72
C GLY A 57 -29.79 21.19 -5.81
N ARG A 58 -29.76 21.40 -4.49
CA ARG A 58 -29.34 20.40 -3.49
C ARG A 58 -30.32 19.25 -3.31
N ASP A 59 -31.59 19.49 -3.65
CA ASP A 59 -32.69 18.55 -3.67
C ASP A 59 -32.73 17.70 -4.95
N LEU A 60 -32.00 18.12 -6.00
CA LEU A 60 -31.94 17.39 -7.25
C LEU A 60 -31.03 16.17 -7.13
N PRO A 61 -31.42 15.03 -7.71
CA PRO A 61 -30.57 13.83 -7.74
C PRO A 61 -29.31 14.10 -8.57
N ILE A 62 -28.17 13.68 -8.05
CA ILE A 62 -26.89 13.73 -8.76
C ILE A 62 -26.52 12.33 -9.29
N VAL A 63 -25.24 12.07 -9.53
CA VAL A 63 -24.74 10.75 -9.95
C VAL A 63 -25.13 9.70 -8.91
N ASN A 64 -25.78 8.64 -9.37
CA ASN A 64 -26.35 7.52 -8.60
C ASN A 64 -27.68 7.80 -7.87
N GLY A 65 -28.38 8.89 -8.19
CA GLY A 65 -29.77 9.12 -7.77
C GLY A 65 -29.97 9.70 -6.38
N GLU A 66 -28.93 9.79 -5.53
CA GLU A 66 -29.01 10.53 -4.26
C GLU A 66 -28.81 12.04 -4.50
N SER A 67 -29.52 12.90 -3.77
CA SER A 67 -29.31 14.35 -3.77
C SER A 67 -28.26 14.81 -2.75
N MET A 68 -27.81 16.07 -2.82
CA MET A 68 -26.85 16.60 -1.85
C MET A 68 -27.46 16.75 -0.45
N ASP A 69 -28.75 17.05 -0.36
CA ASP A 69 -29.47 17.09 0.92
C ASP A 69 -29.66 15.71 1.53
N GLU A 70 -29.96 14.68 0.73
CA GLU A 70 -30.01 13.30 1.23
C GLU A 70 -28.65 12.84 1.79
N ARG A 71 -27.55 13.18 1.11
CA ARG A 71 -26.19 12.91 1.60
C ARG A 71 -25.90 13.64 2.92
N TYR A 72 -26.33 14.89 3.03
CA TYR A 72 -26.15 15.69 4.24
C TYR A 72 -26.97 15.13 5.41
N GLU A 73 -28.24 14.82 5.18
CA GLU A 73 -29.12 14.21 6.18
C GLU A 73 -28.59 12.85 6.66
N ARG A 74 -28.09 12.01 5.74
CA ARG A 74 -27.43 10.75 6.10
C ARG A 74 -26.22 11.00 6.99
N THR A 75 -25.40 11.99 6.67
CA THR A 75 -24.23 12.37 7.47
C THR A 75 -24.67 12.76 8.88
N LEU A 76 -25.66 13.66 9.02
CA LEU A 76 -26.20 14.05 10.32
C LEU A 76 -26.78 12.86 11.11
N ARG A 77 -27.47 11.95 10.44
CA ARG A 77 -28.03 10.73 11.05
C ARG A 77 -26.93 9.82 11.59
N VAL A 78 -25.84 9.65 10.85
CA VAL A 78 -24.65 8.89 11.26
C VAL A 78 -24.00 9.55 12.48
N SER A 79 -23.73 10.85 12.43
CA SER A 79 -23.10 11.59 13.52
C SER A 79 -23.96 11.58 14.78
N GLY A 80 -25.27 11.76 14.65
CA GLY A 80 -26.23 11.64 15.75
C GLY A 80 -26.31 10.22 16.32
N LYS A 81 -26.16 9.18 15.50
CA LYS A 81 -26.09 7.79 15.97
C LYS A 81 -24.81 7.56 16.80
N ILE A 82 -23.67 8.05 16.36
CA ILE A 82 -22.39 7.92 17.09
C ILE A 82 -22.49 8.62 18.46
N ARG A 83 -22.96 9.87 18.50
CA ARG A 83 -23.15 10.63 19.74
C ARG A 83 -24.09 9.93 20.73
N ARG A 84 -25.22 9.39 20.25
CA ARG A 84 -26.19 8.64 21.09
C ARG A 84 -25.59 7.39 21.75
N HIS A 85 -24.56 6.81 21.16
CA HIS A 85 -23.84 5.66 21.72
C HIS A 85 -22.68 6.07 22.66
N ARG A 86 -22.69 7.32 23.16
CA ARG A 86 -21.72 7.86 24.12
C ARG A 86 -20.27 7.89 23.62
N TYR A 87 -20.09 8.04 22.32
CA TYR A 87 -18.79 8.37 21.75
C TYR A 87 -18.63 9.89 21.67
N ARG A 88 -17.44 10.39 22.02
CA ARG A 88 -17.07 11.77 21.72
C ARG A 88 -16.73 11.87 20.24
N LEU A 89 -17.62 12.48 19.46
CA LEU A 89 -17.45 12.64 18.02
C LEU A 89 -16.80 13.98 17.69
N ILE A 90 -15.66 13.94 17.00
CA ILE A 90 -14.97 15.10 16.45
C ILE A 90 -15.04 15.00 14.93
N GLU A 91 -15.54 16.04 14.30
CA GLU A 91 -15.84 16.06 12.88
C GLU A 91 -15.03 17.17 12.22
N LYS A 92 -14.44 16.87 11.06
CA LYS A 92 -13.75 17.85 10.23
C LYS A 92 -14.31 17.80 8.82
N ARG A 93 -14.82 18.91 8.30
CA ARG A 93 -15.20 19.00 6.88
C ARG A 93 -13.96 19.28 6.05
N GLU A 94 -13.91 18.69 4.87
CA GLU A 94 -12.83 18.89 3.89
C GLU A 94 -12.61 20.38 3.60
N CYS A 95 -13.67 21.14 3.29
CA CYS A 95 -13.54 22.58 3.02
C CYS A 95 -13.05 23.41 4.22
N ASP A 96 -13.31 22.97 5.45
CA ASP A 96 -12.76 23.64 6.64
C ASP A 96 -11.28 23.30 6.84
N PHE A 97 -10.91 22.05 6.54
CA PHE A 97 -9.52 21.61 6.54
C PHE A 97 -8.71 22.32 5.46
N ASP A 98 -9.20 22.39 4.23
CA ASP A 98 -8.52 23.03 3.11
C ASP A 98 -8.25 24.51 3.38
N ARG A 99 -9.24 25.21 3.94
CA ARG A 99 -9.10 26.61 4.35
C ARG A 99 -8.03 26.75 5.43
N GLU A 100 -8.12 25.99 6.51
CA GLU A 100 -7.13 26.04 7.59
C GLU A 100 -5.73 25.67 7.11
N TYR A 101 -5.63 24.67 6.24
CA TYR A 101 -4.38 24.29 5.59
C TYR A 101 -3.82 25.47 4.78
N SER A 102 -4.64 26.19 4.01
CA SER A 102 -4.16 27.34 3.23
C SER A 102 -3.80 28.57 4.07
N GLU A 103 -4.44 28.76 5.22
CA GLU A 103 -4.31 29.97 6.05
C GLU A 103 -3.28 29.80 7.19
N ASN A 104 -2.93 28.57 7.57
CA ASN A 104 -2.04 28.28 8.70
C ASN A 104 -0.69 27.71 8.23
N GLU A 105 0.33 28.57 8.20
CA GLU A 105 1.69 28.21 7.80
C GLU A 105 2.34 27.14 8.68
N GLN A 106 2.05 27.14 9.99
CA GLN A 106 2.57 26.14 10.91
C GLN A 106 1.99 24.76 10.60
N MET A 107 0.68 24.69 10.31
CA MET A 107 0.00 23.45 9.92
C MET A 107 0.54 22.91 8.59
N MET A 108 0.73 23.77 7.59
CA MET A 108 1.32 23.37 6.32
C MET A 108 2.72 22.79 6.49
N THR A 109 3.56 23.47 7.26
CA THR A 109 4.94 23.04 7.51
C THR A 109 4.96 21.70 8.22
N TYR A 110 4.17 21.56 9.28
CA TYR A 110 4.03 20.32 10.02
C TYR A 110 3.56 19.15 9.14
N ILE A 111 2.51 19.34 8.33
CA ILE A 111 2.02 18.29 7.43
C ILE A 111 3.09 17.92 6.40
N LYS A 112 3.77 18.90 5.80
CA LYS A 112 4.86 18.62 4.84
C LYS A 112 6.00 17.85 5.49
N GLU A 113 6.38 18.17 6.71
CA GLU A 113 7.43 17.46 7.44
C GLU A 113 7.02 16.03 7.78
N VAL A 114 5.81 15.83 8.31
CA VAL A 114 5.30 14.50 8.69
C VAL A 114 5.04 13.61 7.47
N THR A 115 4.64 14.21 6.35
CA THR A 115 4.38 13.49 5.09
C THR A 115 5.60 13.40 4.17
N LYS A 116 6.73 13.99 4.57
CA LYS A 116 7.96 14.01 3.75
C LYS A 116 8.43 12.61 3.37
N ASP A 117 8.30 11.69 4.31
CA ASP A 117 8.70 10.28 4.16
C ASP A 117 7.48 9.35 4.00
N TRP A 118 6.29 9.91 3.70
CA TRP A 118 5.15 9.10 3.30
C TRP A 118 5.41 8.55 1.91
N HIS A 119 6.03 7.38 1.87
CA HIS A 119 6.03 6.55 0.69
C HIS A 119 4.60 6.18 0.33
N THR A 120 4.35 5.97 -0.97
CA THR A 120 3.10 5.35 -1.42
C THR A 120 2.85 4.11 -0.57
N PRO A 121 1.68 3.99 0.08
CA PRO A 121 1.39 2.81 0.89
C PRO A 121 1.61 1.54 0.08
N LEU A 122 2.13 0.50 0.74
CA LEU A 122 2.28 -0.81 0.11
C LEU A 122 0.95 -1.22 -0.52
N ASN A 123 0.96 -1.41 -1.83
CA ASN A 123 -0.21 -1.82 -2.59
C ASN A 123 -0.05 -3.30 -3.00
N PRO A 124 -0.83 -4.24 -2.42
CA PRO A 124 -0.64 -5.67 -2.68
C PRO A 124 -0.61 -6.11 -4.15
N PRO A 125 -1.42 -5.54 -5.08
CA PRO A 125 -1.34 -5.83 -6.51
C PRO A 125 0.02 -5.55 -7.16
N ASP A 126 0.84 -4.70 -6.57
CA ASP A 126 2.17 -4.37 -7.12
C ASP A 126 3.10 -5.59 -7.05
N ALA A 127 2.96 -6.39 -5.99
CA ALA A 127 3.67 -7.66 -5.80
C ALA A 127 3.11 -8.82 -6.64
N PHE A 128 2.02 -8.60 -7.38
CA PHE A 128 1.42 -9.67 -8.17
C PHE A 128 2.08 -9.77 -9.54
N PHE A 129 2.98 -10.73 -9.70
CA PHE A 129 3.70 -11.02 -10.94
C PHE A 129 3.17 -12.27 -11.63
N GLY A 130 3.24 -12.28 -12.96
CA GLY A 130 2.89 -13.44 -13.78
C GLY A 130 3.99 -14.49 -13.82
N GLY A 131 3.78 -15.54 -14.62
CA GLY A 131 4.80 -16.56 -14.85
C GLY A 131 6.03 -16.01 -15.58
N ARG A 132 7.22 -16.50 -15.22
CA ARG A 132 8.46 -16.21 -15.94
C ARG A 132 8.38 -16.79 -17.36
N THR A 133 8.54 -15.93 -18.36
CA THR A 133 8.72 -16.33 -19.75
C THR A 133 10.01 -15.72 -20.25
N GLY A 134 10.96 -16.54 -20.69
CA GLY A 134 12.24 -16.06 -21.19
C GLY A 134 13.10 -17.20 -21.68
N ASN A 135 14.04 -16.90 -22.58
CA ASN A 135 15.02 -17.84 -23.10
C ASN A 135 16.35 -17.65 -22.37
N THR A 136 16.91 -18.74 -21.84
CA THR A 136 18.28 -18.74 -21.32
C THR A 136 19.30 -18.89 -22.46
N ILE A 137 18.95 -19.65 -23.50
CA ILE A 137 19.76 -19.90 -24.69
C ILE A 137 18.90 -19.58 -25.91
N LYS A 138 19.36 -18.66 -26.78
CA LYS A 138 18.62 -18.21 -27.98
C LYS A 138 18.63 -19.26 -29.10
N SER A 139 19.75 -19.95 -29.27
CA SER A 139 19.93 -21.00 -30.27
C SER A 139 20.93 -22.04 -29.77
N TYR A 140 20.71 -23.30 -30.12
CA TYR A 140 21.59 -24.41 -29.79
C TYR A 140 21.62 -25.39 -30.96
N ASN A 141 22.82 -25.72 -31.42
CA ASN A 141 23.03 -26.69 -32.49
C ASN A 141 23.43 -28.03 -31.86
N ILE A 142 22.62 -29.06 -32.08
CA ILE A 142 22.89 -30.39 -31.56
C ILE A 142 24.09 -31.04 -32.27
N CYS A 143 24.94 -31.74 -31.51
CA CYS A 143 25.95 -32.64 -32.06
C CYS A 143 25.34 -34.00 -32.47
N LYS A 144 26.08 -34.79 -33.28
CA LYS A 144 25.67 -36.17 -33.59
C LYS A 144 25.51 -36.95 -32.28
N ASN A 145 24.30 -37.47 -32.05
CA ASN A 145 23.86 -38.24 -30.88
C ASN A 145 23.35 -37.44 -29.66
N GLU A 146 23.16 -36.12 -29.76
CA GLU A 146 22.48 -35.35 -28.72
C GLU A 146 20.95 -35.40 -28.86
N LYS A 147 20.23 -35.30 -27.73
CA LYS A 147 18.77 -35.22 -27.68
C LYS A 147 18.33 -34.06 -26.80
N ILE A 148 17.39 -33.26 -27.27
CA ILE A 148 16.74 -32.20 -26.48
C ILE A 148 15.55 -32.83 -25.75
N LYS A 149 15.47 -32.63 -24.44
CA LYS A 149 14.34 -33.06 -23.61
C LYS A 149 13.51 -31.85 -23.21
N TYR A 150 12.20 -32.00 -23.24
CA TYR A 150 11.25 -31.02 -22.72
C TYR A 150 10.69 -31.54 -21.40
N VAL A 151 10.75 -30.71 -20.37
CA VAL A 151 10.17 -30.99 -19.05
C VAL A 151 9.08 -29.97 -18.83
N ASP A 152 7.89 -30.46 -18.51
CA ASP A 152 6.73 -29.62 -18.19
C ASP A 152 6.09 -30.11 -16.90
N VAL A 153 5.59 -29.15 -16.12
CA VAL A 153 4.89 -29.45 -14.87
C VAL A 153 3.40 -29.48 -15.17
N CYS A 154 2.83 -30.69 -15.20
CA CYS A 154 1.41 -30.89 -15.37
C CYS A 154 0.63 -30.16 -14.26
N SER A 155 -0.21 -29.19 -14.65
CA SER A 155 -1.04 -28.40 -13.74
C SER A 155 -0.28 -27.60 -12.67
N LEU A 156 0.84 -26.97 -13.04
CA LEU A 156 1.69 -26.14 -12.15
C LEU A 156 0.91 -25.35 -11.08
N TYR A 157 0.02 -24.43 -11.50
CA TYR A 157 -0.74 -23.60 -10.55
C TYR A 157 -1.62 -24.39 -9.61
N ARG A 158 -2.25 -25.48 -10.06
CA ARG A 158 -3.11 -26.32 -9.21
C ARG A 158 -2.28 -27.05 -8.15
N THR A 159 -1.10 -27.54 -8.53
CA THR A 159 -0.18 -28.21 -7.61
C THR A 159 0.23 -27.27 -6.48
N PHE A 160 0.61 -26.04 -6.79
CA PHE A 160 0.95 -25.03 -5.78
C PHE A 160 -0.28 -24.50 -5.03
N ALA A 161 -1.44 -24.37 -5.67
CA ALA A 161 -2.68 -24.00 -4.99
C ALA A 161 -3.13 -25.02 -3.94
N ASN A 162 -2.84 -26.30 -4.17
CA ASN A 162 -3.22 -27.36 -3.25
C ASN A 162 -2.23 -27.52 -2.08
N ALA A 163 -0.93 -27.36 -2.34
CA ALA A 163 0.12 -27.63 -1.35
C ALA A 163 0.76 -26.37 -0.74
N GLY A 164 0.51 -25.20 -1.33
CA GLY A 164 1.14 -23.94 -0.97
C GLY A 164 0.58 -23.33 0.32
N ARG A 165 1.40 -22.48 0.94
CA ARG A 165 0.97 -21.61 2.04
C ARG A 165 0.27 -20.38 1.45
N TYR A 166 -0.88 -20.03 1.99
CA TYR A 166 -1.65 -18.86 1.57
C TYR A 166 -1.89 -17.93 2.77
N PRO A 167 -1.84 -16.60 2.57
CA PRO A 167 -2.25 -15.68 3.61
C PRO A 167 -3.75 -15.84 3.87
N VAL A 168 -4.13 -15.97 5.14
CA VAL A 168 -5.51 -16.09 5.59
C VAL A 168 -5.77 -15.08 6.70
N GLY A 169 -6.91 -14.39 6.62
CA GLY A 169 -7.32 -13.39 7.60
C GLY A 169 -6.81 -11.99 7.30
N ASP A 170 -6.90 -11.12 8.30
CA ASP A 170 -6.52 -9.71 8.18
C ASP A 170 -4.98 -9.56 8.33
N PRO A 171 -4.31 -8.80 7.44
CA PRO A 171 -2.87 -8.58 7.56
C PRO A 171 -2.55 -7.66 8.74
N LYS A 172 -1.36 -7.86 9.32
CA LYS A 172 -0.75 -6.88 10.24
C LYS A 172 0.05 -5.88 9.41
N LEU A 173 -0.28 -4.59 9.56
CA LEU A 173 0.39 -3.49 8.88
C LEU A 173 1.50 -2.97 9.78
N TYR A 174 2.69 -2.81 9.20
CA TYR A 174 3.83 -2.19 9.84
C TYR A 174 4.23 -1.00 8.95
N VAL A 175 4.23 0.21 9.50
CA VAL A 175 4.44 1.42 8.70
C VAL A 175 5.45 2.33 9.40
N GLY A 176 6.40 2.84 8.61
CA GLY A 176 7.44 3.75 9.08
C GLY A 176 8.70 3.03 9.56
N GLU A 177 9.79 3.78 9.58
CA GLU A 177 11.14 3.27 9.79
C GLU A 177 11.29 2.54 11.13
N VAL A 178 10.82 3.15 12.23
CA VAL A 178 10.98 2.59 13.59
C VAL A 178 10.27 1.24 13.75
N GLU A 179 9.05 1.14 13.23
CA GLU A 179 8.27 -0.09 13.35
C GLU A 179 8.84 -1.20 12.47
N CYS A 180 9.17 -0.89 11.22
CA CYS A 180 9.82 -1.83 10.31
C CYS A 180 11.17 -2.31 10.84
N ALA A 181 12.02 -1.40 11.32
CA ALA A 181 13.34 -1.72 11.87
C ALA A 181 13.25 -2.64 13.10
N ARG A 182 12.19 -2.52 13.92
CA ARG A 182 11.95 -3.45 15.04
C ARG A 182 11.65 -4.88 14.57
N ILE A 183 11.07 -5.05 13.38
CA ILE A 183 10.72 -6.36 12.83
C ILE A 183 11.93 -7.01 12.15
N VAL A 184 12.66 -6.27 11.31
CA VAL A 184 13.78 -6.83 10.53
C VAL A 184 15.15 -6.73 11.22
N GLY A 185 15.27 -5.88 12.23
CA GLY A 185 16.55 -5.58 12.88
C GLY A 185 17.52 -4.77 12.01
N PRO A 186 18.74 -4.51 12.50
CA PRO A 186 19.72 -3.68 11.79
C PRO A 186 20.22 -4.31 10.48
N ASP A 187 20.15 -5.64 10.37
CA ASP A 187 20.65 -6.39 9.21
C ASP A 187 19.57 -6.63 8.14
N ASN A 188 18.39 -6.01 8.27
CA ASN A 188 17.25 -6.22 7.38
C ASN A 188 16.87 -7.71 7.22
N ASN A 189 16.90 -8.49 8.31
CA ASN A 189 16.61 -9.91 8.26
C ASN A 189 15.12 -10.17 8.08
N ILE A 190 14.74 -10.59 6.87
CA ILE A 190 13.35 -10.90 6.50
C ILE A 190 12.97 -12.37 6.71
N SER A 191 13.81 -13.20 7.33
CA SER A 191 13.59 -14.65 7.44
C SER A 191 12.33 -15.02 8.21
N GLN A 192 11.90 -14.15 9.13
CA GLN A 192 10.72 -14.35 9.98
C GLN A 192 9.45 -13.71 9.40
N ILE A 193 9.55 -13.04 8.24
CA ILE A 193 8.43 -12.35 7.63
C ILE A 193 7.73 -13.28 6.64
N ASP A 194 6.47 -13.57 6.90
CA ASP A 194 5.56 -14.18 5.93
C ASP A 194 4.56 -13.10 5.50
N GLY A 195 4.81 -12.46 4.35
CA GLY A 195 3.99 -11.36 3.87
C GLY A 195 4.59 -10.60 2.70
N LEU A 196 4.07 -9.38 2.49
CA LEU A 196 4.53 -8.45 1.48
C LEU A 196 5.46 -7.41 2.10
N LEU A 197 6.50 -7.04 1.39
CA LEU A 197 7.42 -5.98 1.77
C LEU A 197 7.54 -4.97 0.65
N MET A 198 7.49 -3.69 1.00
CA MET A 198 7.90 -2.59 0.14
C MET A 198 9.29 -2.16 0.59
N CYS A 199 10.29 -2.33 -0.26
CA CYS A 199 11.68 -2.10 0.12
C CYS A 199 12.56 -1.68 -1.05
N GLU A 200 13.78 -1.26 -0.71
CA GLU A 200 14.87 -1.10 -1.66
C GLU A 200 15.67 -2.41 -1.74
N VAL A 201 15.92 -2.89 -2.95
CA VAL A 201 16.70 -4.11 -3.18
C VAL A 201 17.87 -3.78 -4.09
N LEU A 202 19.08 -4.11 -3.64
CA LEU A 202 20.28 -4.13 -4.46
C LEU A 202 20.50 -5.55 -4.97
N PRO A 203 20.25 -5.86 -6.26
CA PRO A 203 20.44 -7.22 -6.76
C PRO A 203 21.90 -7.66 -6.70
N LEU A 204 22.13 -8.96 -6.51
CA LEU A 204 23.44 -9.56 -6.67
C LEU A 204 23.95 -9.40 -8.11
N ARG A 205 25.27 -9.45 -8.28
CA ARG A 205 25.90 -9.44 -9.61
C ARG A 205 26.02 -10.86 -10.15
N ASN A 206 26.00 -11.00 -11.47
CA ASN A 206 26.35 -12.23 -12.18
C ASN A 206 25.50 -13.46 -11.81
N LEU A 207 24.22 -13.26 -11.48
CA LEU A 207 23.28 -14.38 -11.32
C LEU A 207 23.00 -15.03 -12.67
N TYR A 208 23.16 -16.35 -12.74
CA TYR A 208 22.83 -17.14 -13.93
C TYR A 208 21.33 -17.05 -14.27
N LEU A 209 20.48 -17.12 -13.24
CA LEU A 209 19.04 -16.92 -13.34
C LEU A 209 18.61 -15.87 -12.32
N PRO A 210 18.54 -14.58 -12.71
CA PRO A 210 17.97 -13.54 -11.86
C PRO A 210 16.53 -13.88 -11.52
N ILE A 211 16.12 -13.81 -10.26
CA ILE A 211 14.77 -14.21 -9.87
C ILE A 211 13.86 -13.05 -9.46
N LEU A 212 14.43 -11.88 -9.13
CA LEU A 212 13.65 -10.75 -8.65
C LEU A 212 12.81 -10.15 -9.79
N PRO A 213 11.47 -10.23 -9.74
CA PRO A 213 10.62 -9.71 -10.80
C PRO A 213 10.48 -8.19 -10.71
N VAL A 214 10.48 -7.53 -11.86
CA VAL A 214 10.22 -6.08 -11.96
C VAL A 214 9.29 -5.82 -13.15
N LYS A 215 8.23 -5.03 -12.93
CA LYS A 215 7.39 -4.52 -14.01
C LYS A 215 8.02 -3.23 -14.54
N MET A 216 8.44 -3.25 -15.81
CA MET A 216 9.00 -2.07 -16.47
C MET A 216 8.65 -2.11 -17.95
N HIS A 217 8.32 -0.96 -18.55
CA HIS A 217 7.91 -0.87 -19.96
C HIS A 217 6.72 -1.80 -20.32
N ASN A 218 5.76 -1.95 -19.40
CA ASN A 218 4.64 -2.89 -19.49
C ASN A 218 5.06 -4.36 -19.71
N LYS A 219 6.28 -4.73 -19.28
CA LYS A 219 6.81 -6.09 -19.36
C LYS A 219 7.27 -6.56 -17.98
N LEU A 220 7.17 -7.87 -17.77
CA LEU A 220 7.79 -8.55 -16.64
C LEU A 220 9.26 -8.83 -16.99
N LEU A 221 10.18 -8.24 -16.24
CA LEU A 221 11.62 -8.39 -16.40
C LEU A 221 12.24 -8.99 -15.14
N PHE A 222 13.42 -9.58 -15.29
CA PHE A 222 14.25 -10.06 -14.17
C PHE A 222 15.67 -9.46 -14.26
N PRO A 223 15.82 -8.13 -14.11
CA PRO A 223 17.09 -7.44 -14.29
C PRO A 223 17.97 -7.45 -13.02
N LEU A 224 19.29 -7.33 -13.19
CA LEU A 224 20.26 -7.14 -12.09
C LEU A 224 20.69 -5.67 -11.91
N CYS A 225 20.14 -4.76 -12.71
CA CYS A 225 20.43 -3.33 -12.67
C CYS A 225 19.22 -2.51 -13.16
N ARG A 226 18.72 -1.61 -12.31
CA ARG A 226 17.60 -0.73 -12.64
C ARG A 226 17.87 0.15 -13.86
N SER A 227 19.00 0.86 -13.89
CA SER A 227 19.31 1.76 -15.01
C SER A 227 19.43 1.05 -16.36
N TYR A 228 19.99 -0.17 -16.40
CA TYR A 228 20.09 -0.94 -17.66
C TYR A 228 18.73 -1.48 -18.11
N ALA A 229 17.91 -1.95 -17.17
CA ALA A 229 16.54 -2.32 -17.47
C ALA A 229 15.76 -1.12 -18.04
N ALA A 230 15.96 0.06 -17.45
CA ALA A 230 15.30 1.30 -17.86
C ALA A 230 15.70 1.71 -19.28
N SER A 231 16.97 1.61 -19.64
CA SER A 231 17.46 1.90 -20.99
C SER A 231 17.30 0.74 -22.00
N MET A 232 16.70 -0.38 -21.58
CA MET A 232 16.62 -1.62 -22.36
C MET A 232 17.98 -2.12 -22.87
N CYS A 233 19.06 -1.85 -22.12
CA CYS A 233 20.39 -2.30 -22.47
C CYS A 233 20.48 -3.84 -22.41
N GLN A 234 20.99 -4.46 -23.48
CA GLN A 234 21.16 -5.92 -23.60
C GLN A 234 22.61 -6.35 -23.32
N GLU A 235 23.52 -5.41 -23.04
CA GLU A 235 24.93 -5.68 -22.74
C GLU A 235 25.17 -5.96 -21.25
N ASP A 236 26.35 -6.51 -20.95
CA ASP A 236 26.78 -6.75 -19.58
C ASP A 236 26.85 -5.45 -18.78
N CYS A 237 26.24 -5.47 -17.60
CA CYS A 237 26.14 -4.30 -16.73
C CYS A 237 27.49 -3.87 -16.16
N LYS A 238 27.99 -2.72 -16.62
CA LYS A 238 29.21 -2.06 -16.13
C LYS A 238 28.96 -0.95 -15.09
N HIS A 239 27.73 -0.81 -14.60
CA HIS A 239 27.44 0.21 -13.58
C HIS A 239 28.19 -0.08 -12.28
N GLU A 240 29.02 0.87 -11.86
CA GLU A 240 29.66 0.88 -10.54
C GLU A 240 28.84 1.67 -9.51
N VAL A 241 28.02 2.63 -9.96
CA VAL A 241 27.16 3.42 -9.08
C VAL A 241 26.06 2.51 -8.50
N VAL A 242 26.20 2.18 -7.21
CA VAL A 242 25.30 1.26 -6.49
C VAL A 242 23.84 1.71 -6.60
N ASN A 243 23.56 2.99 -6.35
CA ASN A 243 22.20 3.54 -6.37
C ASN A 243 21.52 3.45 -7.75
N ALA A 244 22.30 3.38 -8.84
CA ALA A 244 21.75 3.18 -10.18
C ALA A 244 21.23 1.75 -10.40
N ARG A 245 21.63 0.80 -9.56
CA ARG A 245 21.23 -0.61 -9.64
C ARG A 245 20.04 -0.95 -8.76
N ILE A 246 19.80 -0.19 -7.70
CA ILE A 246 18.76 -0.42 -6.70
C ILE A 246 17.37 -0.36 -7.34
N PHE A 247 16.51 -1.31 -6.97
CA PHE A 247 15.09 -1.30 -7.27
C PHE A 247 14.30 -0.91 -6.03
N VAL A 248 13.26 -0.12 -6.22
CA VAL A 248 12.22 0.14 -5.21
C VAL A 248 10.97 -0.58 -5.68
N GLY A 249 10.34 -1.37 -4.83
CA GLY A 249 9.16 -2.13 -5.22
C GLY A 249 8.54 -2.90 -4.08
N THR A 250 7.47 -3.62 -4.40
CA THR A 250 6.78 -4.51 -3.46
C THR A 250 6.93 -5.95 -3.93
N TRP A 251 7.35 -6.83 -3.02
CA TRP A 251 7.55 -8.26 -3.29
C TRP A 251 7.03 -9.14 -2.15
N VAL A 252 6.84 -10.42 -2.45
CA VAL A 252 6.59 -11.43 -1.41
C VAL A 252 7.91 -11.77 -0.74
N ALA A 253 7.90 -11.93 0.59
CA ALA A 253 9.10 -12.27 1.37
C ALA A 253 9.83 -13.52 0.85
N ASP A 254 9.07 -14.52 0.38
CA ASP A 254 9.62 -15.75 -0.22
C ASP A 254 10.44 -15.47 -1.49
N GLU A 255 10.03 -14.52 -2.33
CA GLU A 255 10.80 -14.15 -3.52
C GLU A 255 12.09 -13.43 -3.13
N LEU A 256 12.01 -12.48 -2.19
CA LEU A 256 13.16 -11.72 -1.72
C LEU A 256 14.22 -12.60 -1.04
N ARG A 257 13.81 -13.63 -0.29
CA ARG A 257 14.75 -14.56 0.36
C ARG A 257 15.61 -15.35 -0.63
N ASN A 258 15.12 -15.55 -1.84
CA ASN A 258 15.82 -16.33 -2.86
C ASN A 258 16.57 -15.43 -3.87
N ALA A 259 16.46 -14.10 -3.74
CA ALA A 259 16.84 -13.10 -4.75
C ALA A 259 18.31 -12.70 -4.75
#